data_AF-A0A2N5MC54-F1
#
_entry.id   AF-A0A2N5MC54-F1
#
_cell.length_a   1.000
_cell.length_b   1.000
_cell.length_c   1.000
_cell.angle_alpha   90.00
_cell.angle_beta   90.00
_cell.angle_gamma   90.00
#
_symmetry.space_group_name_H-M   'P 1'
#
loop_
_entity.id
_entity.type
_entity.pdbx_description
1 polymer ?
#
loop_
_entity_poly.entity_id
_entity_poly.type
_entity_poly.pdbx_seq_one_letter_code
_entity_poly.pdbx_strand_id
1 'polypeptide(L)'
;MEENKRSYLEKQLEATIMKDGGYAFIFQRARLKMQDPLELQLVREIDGILQKEIVVTDDEVKITIQPPASFSAFRDIRKKNKLERWIFAHQLIKKIKNHSLERLNVVICPENIVFDPSFTPYFLHYGVKESIPPYSKDEERLLKEAKAAISVIVEGQHSFDQYFQYYQTLKLSNPVQEIFAANSIEHLSEVIQTHLKVLEKQEKDFVHIPLNKWNFGRYALIGAVVLLLPALIYSLYSLLFLQPKQDAYVNSGQSFMENKYSEVIDLLENYDPEDMPYVVQYELAYSYMTNEDLDDYQRKNIENELTLQTDSQYLLYWIYIGRGINEEAIDIARSLEYRDLIVYGLLKHVEAMKADDTLSGEEKEQELKKAEDEIKEYKREQAETQEVLDQQDSDSTSGKSTGEIIQDRNPSTNIEPQLPASAPVPAEQQKGQPSKDERAQENAKGTQ
;
A
#
# COMPACT_ATOMS: atom_id res chain seq x y z
N MET A 1 -6.14 -15.90 -66.08
CA MET A 1 -5.22 -14.76 -66.19
C MET A 1 -5.88 -13.64 -65.43
N GLU A 2 -5.26 -13.17 -64.34
CA GLU A 2 -5.77 -11.98 -63.65
C GLU A 2 -5.24 -10.74 -64.38
N GLU A 3 -6.12 -9.79 -64.70
CA GLU A 3 -5.68 -8.49 -65.20
C GLU A 3 -4.91 -7.78 -64.09
N ASN A 4 -3.62 -7.50 -64.31
CA ASN A 4 -2.81 -6.79 -63.32
C ASN A 4 -3.33 -5.34 -63.19
N LYS A 5 -4.15 -5.12 -62.15
CA LYS A 5 -5.03 -3.97 -62.02
C LYS A 5 -4.23 -2.72 -61.67
N ARG A 6 -3.74 -2.03 -62.70
CA ARG A 6 -2.94 -0.79 -62.62
C ARG A 6 -3.35 0.11 -61.48
N SER A 7 -2.37 0.64 -60.75
CA SER A 7 -2.63 1.47 -59.57
C SER A 7 -3.28 2.81 -59.92
N TYR A 8 -3.75 3.54 -58.90
CA TYR A 8 -4.20 4.93 -59.08
C TYR A 8 -3.09 5.81 -59.70
N LEU A 9 -1.84 5.65 -59.26
CA LEU A 9 -0.72 6.46 -59.70
C LEU A 9 -0.33 6.11 -61.14
N GLU A 10 -0.28 4.83 -61.49
CA GLU A 10 -0.05 4.37 -62.88
C GLU A 10 -1.12 4.89 -63.85
N LYS A 11 -2.38 5.01 -63.39
CA LYS A 11 -3.49 5.60 -64.17
C LYS A 11 -3.38 7.11 -64.33
N GLN A 12 -2.98 7.85 -63.29
CA GLN A 12 -2.80 9.31 -63.37
C GLN A 12 -1.55 9.73 -64.16
N LEU A 13 -0.54 8.85 -64.25
CA LEU A 13 0.73 9.13 -64.91
C LEU A 13 0.88 8.50 -66.30
N GLU A 14 -0.04 7.61 -66.71
CA GLU A 14 0.12 6.68 -67.84
C GLU A 14 1.46 5.89 -67.84
N ALA A 15 2.05 5.73 -66.67
CA ALA A 15 3.37 5.15 -66.44
C ALA A 15 3.29 3.74 -65.86
N THR A 16 4.36 2.97 -66.03
CA THR A 16 4.57 1.69 -65.32
C THR A 16 5.45 1.94 -64.10
N ILE A 17 5.09 1.44 -62.92
CA ILE A 17 5.82 1.69 -61.67
C ILE A 17 6.41 0.40 -61.12
N MET A 18 7.75 0.30 -61.12
CA MET A 18 8.50 -0.82 -60.56
C MET A 18 9.05 -0.48 -59.17
N LYS A 19 9.11 -1.47 -58.29
CA LYS A 19 9.49 -1.35 -56.88
C LYS A 19 10.49 -2.46 -56.51
N ASP A 20 11.70 -2.34 -57.04
CA ASP A 20 12.82 -3.26 -56.81
C ASP A 20 14.07 -2.45 -56.47
N GLY A 21 14.66 -2.69 -55.29
CA GLY A 21 15.73 -1.87 -54.67
C GLY A 21 15.31 -0.44 -54.26
N GLY A 22 14.52 0.24 -55.08
CA GLY A 22 13.98 1.58 -54.92
C GLY A 22 12.68 1.73 -55.71
N TYR A 23 12.46 2.90 -56.32
CA TYR A 23 11.27 3.20 -57.12
C TYR A 23 11.67 3.60 -58.54
N ALA A 24 11.09 2.98 -59.57
CA ALA A 24 11.30 3.36 -60.97
C ALA A 24 9.97 3.65 -61.68
N PHE A 25 9.86 4.84 -62.27
CA PHE A 25 8.73 5.29 -63.07
C PHE A 25 9.15 5.26 -64.54
N ILE A 26 8.48 4.45 -65.36
CA ILE A 26 8.75 4.31 -66.79
C ILE A 26 7.60 4.92 -67.59
N PHE A 27 7.92 5.92 -68.40
CA PHE A 27 7.01 6.63 -69.29
C PHE A 27 7.37 6.33 -70.75
N GLN A 28 6.37 6.09 -71.60
CA GLN A 28 6.58 5.99 -73.04
C GLN A 28 6.80 7.40 -73.61
N ARG A 29 7.97 7.68 -74.22
CA ARG A 29 8.36 9.02 -74.69
C ARG A 29 7.37 9.58 -75.72
N ALA A 30 6.81 8.72 -76.58
CA ALA A 30 5.76 9.07 -77.54
C ALA A 30 4.41 9.51 -76.92
N ARG A 31 4.23 9.40 -75.59
CA ARG A 31 3.05 9.89 -74.84
C ARG A 31 3.36 11.13 -73.98
N LEU A 32 4.63 11.53 -73.91
CA LEU A 32 5.05 12.72 -73.18
C LEU A 32 4.92 13.97 -74.05
N LYS A 33 4.75 15.11 -73.40
CA LYS A 33 4.77 16.44 -74.06
C LYS A 33 6.18 17.06 -74.11
N MET A 34 7.12 16.52 -73.33
CA MET A 34 8.52 16.95 -73.22
C MET A 34 9.18 17.08 -74.60
N GLN A 35 9.79 18.25 -74.84
CA GLN A 35 10.54 18.55 -76.05
C GLN A 35 12.05 18.45 -75.81
N ASP A 36 12.50 18.89 -74.63
CA ASP A 36 13.91 18.91 -74.21
C ASP A 36 14.08 18.15 -72.88
N PRO A 37 15.01 17.17 -72.77
CA PRO A 37 15.37 16.53 -71.50
C PRO A 37 15.76 17.49 -70.36
N LEU A 38 16.26 18.69 -70.66
CA LEU A 38 16.56 19.74 -69.67
C LEU A 38 15.32 20.18 -68.88
N GLU A 39 14.11 20.03 -69.42
CA GLU A 39 12.86 20.28 -68.72
C GLU A 39 12.71 19.43 -67.44
N LEU A 40 13.38 18.27 -67.39
CA LEU A 40 13.32 17.33 -66.27
C LEU A 40 14.34 17.62 -65.16
N GLN A 41 15.27 18.57 -65.37
CA GLN A 41 16.27 18.94 -64.36
C GLN A 41 15.61 19.39 -63.04
N LEU A 42 14.48 20.09 -63.12
CA LEU A 42 13.66 20.49 -61.96
C LEU A 42 13.17 19.30 -61.11
N VAL A 43 12.88 18.14 -61.74
CA VAL A 43 12.46 16.92 -61.04
C VAL A 43 13.63 16.29 -60.29
N ARG A 44 14.84 16.41 -60.84
CA ARG A 44 16.10 15.92 -60.25
C ARG A 44 16.54 16.78 -59.05
N GLU A 45 16.35 18.09 -59.12
CA GLU A 45 16.78 19.06 -58.10
C GLU A 45 15.83 19.18 -56.91
N ILE A 46 14.51 19.03 -57.11
CA ILE A 46 13.54 19.09 -55.99
C ILE A 46 13.75 17.92 -55.01
N ASP A 47 13.73 18.23 -53.71
CA ASP A 47 13.88 17.24 -52.63
C ASP A 47 15.14 16.37 -52.74
N GLY A 48 16.31 16.97 -53.01
CA GLY A 48 17.61 16.30 -53.20
C GLY A 48 18.17 15.44 -52.06
N ILE A 49 17.38 15.15 -51.02
CA ILE A 49 17.59 14.03 -50.08
C ILE A 49 17.23 12.69 -50.74
N LEU A 50 16.25 12.69 -51.66
CA LEU A 50 15.95 11.58 -52.55
C LEU A 50 16.94 11.59 -53.71
N GLN A 51 17.75 10.54 -53.85
CA GLN A 51 18.66 10.42 -54.99
C GLN A 51 17.85 10.09 -56.24
N LYS A 52 17.99 10.90 -57.29
CA LYS A 52 17.21 10.80 -58.53
C LYS A 52 18.10 10.71 -59.75
N GLU A 53 17.88 9.66 -60.54
CA GLU A 53 18.48 9.45 -61.84
C GLU A 53 17.39 9.48 -62.92
N ILE A 54 17.62 10.22 -64.00
CA ILE A 54 16.68 10.38 -65.11
C ILE A 54 17.41 9.95 -66.38
N VAL A 55 16.94 8.86 -66.98
CA VAL A 55 17.47 8.31 -68.23
C VAL A 55 16.41 8.52 -69.32
N VAL A 56 16.76 9.27 -70.36
CA VAL A 56 15.94 9.47 -71.55
C VAL A 56 16.52 8.63 -72.69
N THR A 57 15.72 7.74 -73.26
CA THR A 57 16.01 7.00 -74.48
C THR A 57 15.06 7.45 -75.60
N ASP A 58 15.12 6.85 -76.78
CA ASP A 58 14.23 7.21 -77.90
C ASP A 58 12.79 6.73 -77.70
N ASP A 59 12.59 5.59 -77.05
CA ASP A 59 11.26 5.04 -76.77
C ASP A 59 10.73 5.39 -75.36
N GLU A 60 11.61 5.52 -74.35
CA GLU A 60 11.20 5.62 -72.94
C GLU A 60 11.93 6.73 -72.15
N VAL A 61 11.25 7.26 -71.14
CA VAL A 61 11.86 8.05 -70.06
C VAL A 61 11.72 7.28 -68.76
N LYS A 62 12.85 6.95 -68.13
CA LYS A 62 12.92 6.25 -66.85
C LYS A 62 13.43 7.20 -65.77
N ILE A 63 12.60 7.43 -64.75
CA ILE A 63 12.98 8.15 -63.53
C ILE A 63 13.17 7.11 -62.42
N THR A 64 14.39 6.96 -61.94
CA THR A 64 14.74 6.09 -60.81
C THR A 64 14.97 6.94 -59.57
N ILE A 65 14.27 6.64 -58.47
CA ILE A 65 14.39 7.31 -57.19
C ILE A 65 14.83 6.31 -56.12
N GLN A 66 15.93 6.63 -55.44
CA GLN A 66 16.44 5.88 -54.30
C GLN A 66 16.31 6.71 -53.01
N PRO A 67 15.31 6.42 -52.15
CA PRO A 67 15.23 7.01 -50.82
C PRO A 67 16.37 6.52 -49.91
N PRO A 68 16.84 7.33 -48.94
CA PRO A 68 17.76 6.87 -47.91
C PRO A 68 17.19 5.72 -47.08
N ALA A 69 18.05 4.82 -46.59
CA ALA A 69 17.63 3.64 -45.80
C ALA A 69 16.90 3.95 -44.47
N SER A 70 16.92 5.22 -44.02
CA SER A 70 16.15 5.71 -42.87
C SER A 70 14.68 6.05 -43.20
N PHE A 71 14.30 6.09 -44.48
CA PHE A 71 12.96 6.45 -44.92
C PHE A 71 12.00 5.25 -44.85
N SER A 72 10.75 5.54 -44.49
CA SER A 72 9.65 4.58 -44.45
C SER A 72 8.67 4.80 -45.61
N ALA A 73 8.10 3.72 -46.14
CA ALA A 73 7.03 3.80 -47.12
C ALA A 73 5.70 4.17 -46.43
N PHE A 74 4.82 4.93 -47.10
CA PHE A 74 3.54 5.41 -46.55
C PHE A 74 2.75 4.35 -45.77
N ARG A 75 2.70 3.11 -46.26
CA ARG A 75 1.99 1.97 -45.61
C ARG A 75 2.35 1.77 -44.14
N ASP A 76 3.61 2.08 -43.78
CA ASP A 76 4.19 1.86 -42.47
C ASP A 76 3.77 2.94 -41.45
N ILE A 77 3.18 4.06 -41.90
CA ILE A 77 2.58 5.06 -40.99
C ILE A 77 1.46 4.47 -40.15
N ARG A 78 0.74 3.43 -40.63
CA ARG A 78 -0.33 2.77 -39.87
C ARG A 78 0.18 1.96 -38.66
N LYS A 79 1.50 1.75 -38.54
CA LYS A 79 2.15 1.13 -37.37
C LYS A 79 2.45 2.13 -36.24
N LYS A 80 2.19 3.43 -36.46
CA LYS A 80 2.54 4.54 -35.57
C LYS A 80 1.39 4.92 -34.63
N ASN A 81 1.74 5.51 -33.50
CA ASN A 81 0.78 5.99 -32.49
C ASN A 81 -0.18 7.03 -33.11
N LYS A 82 -1.38 7.18 -32.52
CA LYS A 82 -2.42 8.09 -33.01
C LYS A 82 -1.87 9.52 -33.17
N LEU A 83 -1.12 10.05 -32.20
CA LEU A 83 -0.54 11.40 -32.31
C LEU A 83 0.45 11.50 -33.50
N GLU A 84 1.40 10.56 -33.62
CA GLU A 84 2.37 10.50 -34.73
C GLU A 84 1.66 10.50 -36.11
N ARG A 85 0.53 9.79 -36.23
CA ARG A 85 -0.27 9.76 -37.47
C ARG A 85 -0.93 11.10 -37.79
N TRP A 86 -1.45 11.83 -36.79
CA TRP A 86 -1.97 13.19 -37.00
C TRP A 86 -0.86 14.23 -37.24
N ILE A 87 0.33 14.06 -36.64
CA ILE A 87 1.53 14.85 -36.98
C ILE A 87 1.88 14.67 -38.46
N PHE A 88 1.96 13.42 -38.95
CA PHE A 88 2.24 13.13 -40.35
C PHE A 88 1.18 13.73 -41.30
N ALA A 89 -0.11 13.62 -40.95
CA ALA A 89 -1.18 14.26 -41.72
C ALA A 89 -1.05 15.79 -41.76
N HIS A 90 -0.64 16.43 -40.65
CA HIS A 90 -0.37 17.86 -40.64
C HIS A 90 0.84 18.24 -41.50
N GLN A 91 1.94 17.47 -41.43
CA GLN A 91 3.13 17.71 -42.24
C GLN A 91 2.85 17.50 -43.74
N LEU A 92 1.95 16.57 -44.10
CA LEU A 92 1.51 16.37 -45.49
C LEU A 92 0.79 17.60 -46.04
N ILE A 93 -0.16 18.19 -45.30
CA ILE A 93 -0.79 19.45 -45.73
C ILE A 93 0.20 20.60 -45.76
N LYS A 94 1.12 20.69 -44.79
CA LYS A 94 2.18 21.71 -44.80
C LYS A 94 3.07 21.60 -46.05
N LYS A 95 3.43 20.38 -46.47
CA LYS A 95 4.19 20.13 -47.72
C LYS A 95 3.37 20.52 -48.96
N ILE A 96 2.07 20.21 -48.99
CA ILE A 96 1.17 20.58 -50.11
C ILE A 96 1.01 22.10 -50.22
N LYS A 97 0.77 22.81 -49.10
CA LYS A 97 0.63 24.28 -49.08
C LYS A 97 1.93 25.01 -49.43
N ASN A 98 3.07 24.50 -48.96
CA ASN A 98 4.37 25.15 -49.16
C ASN A 98 5.01 24.81 -50.52
N HIS A 99 4.32 24.09 -51.41
CA HIS A 99 4.82 23.76 -52.75
C HIS A 99 4.74 24.99 -53.67
N SER A 100 5.79 25.80 -53.67
CA SER A 100 5.86 27.11 -54.33
C SER A 100 6.21 27.09 -55.82
N LEU A 101 6.49 25.93 -56.41
CA LEU A 101 6.98 25.80 -57.78
C LEU A 101 5.83 25.56 -58.77
N GLU A 102 5.31 26.62 -59.39
CA GLU A 102 4.18 26.58 -60.33
C GLU A 102 4.34 25.63 -61.53
N ARG A 103 5.59 25.32 -61.92
CA ARG A 103 5.86 24.37 -63.01
C ARG A 103 5.75 22.91 -62.56
N LEU A 104 5.77 22.63 -61.26
CA LEU A 104 5.72 21.27 -60.72
C LEU A 104 4.34 20.94 -60.16
N ASN A 105 3.78 19.82 -60.59
CA ASN A 105 2.47 19.32 -60.16
C ASN A 105 2.64 18.01 -59.38
N VAL A 106 1.73 17.70 -58.47
CA VAL A 106 1.83 16.51 -57.59
C VAL A 106 0.57 15.63 -57.66
N VAL A 107 0.74 14.36 -57.32
CA VAL A 107 -0.34 13.38 -57.09
C VAL A 107 -0.20 12.86 -55.65
N ILE A 108 -1.20 13.10 -54.80
CA ILE A 108 -1.20 12.76 -53.36
C ILE A 108 -1.84 11.39 -53.16
N CYS A 109 -1.04 10.33 -53.26
CA CYS A 109 -1.49 8.97 -52.99
C CYS A 109 -0.43 8.16 -52.22
N PRO A 110 -0.80 7.06 -51.52
CA PRO A 110 0.13 6.23 -50.75
C PRO A 110 1.35 5.73 -51.51
N GLU A 111 1.25 5.60 -52.83
CA GLU A 111 2.35 5.09 -53.65
C GLU A 111 3.36 6.16 -54.06
N ASN A 112 2.98 7.44 -54.01
CA ASN A 112 3.87 8.55 -54.34
C ASN A 112 4.61 9.11 -53.10
N ILE A 113 4.36 8.57 -51.90
CA ILE A 113 4.79 9.18 -50.64
C ILE A 113 5.72 8.23 -49.86
N VAL A 114 6.87 8.76 -49.48
CA VAL A 114 7.78 8.22 -48.46
C VAL A 114 7.96 9.26 -47.35
N PHE A 115 8.41 8.84 -46.17
CA PHE A 115 8.60 9.74 -45.03
C PHE A 115 9.87 9.44 -44.24
N ASP A 116 10.46 10.49 -43.69
CA ASP A 116 11.66 10.40 -42.86
C ASP A 116 11.31 10.09 -41.38
N PRO A 117 12.31 9.80 -40.51
CA PRO A 117 12.07 9.60 -39.07
C PRO A 117 11.37 10.77 -38.35
N SER A 118 11.43 11.99 -38.90
CA SER A 118 10.77 13.19 -38.38
C SER A 118 9.30 13.35 -38.79
N PHE A 119 8.73 12.36 -39.50
CA PHE A 119 7.40 12.41 -40.13
C PHE A 119 7.23 13.50 -41.21
N THR A 120 8.31 13.89 -41.87
CA THR A 120 8.28 14.77 -43.05
C THR A 120 7.95 13.92 -44.29
N PRO A 121 6.87 14.21 -45.02
CA PRO A 121 6.56 13.53 -46.28
C PRO A 121 7.36 14.12 -47.45
N TYR A 122 7.83 13.21 -48.30
CA TYR A 122 8.50 13.51 -49.57
C TYR A 122 7.76 12.80 -50.70
N PHE A 123 7.63 13.48 -51.84
CA PHE A 123 7.00 12.90 -53.03
C PHE A 123 8.08 12.29 -53.93
N LEU A 124 7.85 11.05 -54.36
CA LEU A 124 8.77 10.32 -55.23
C LEU A 124 8.76 10.92 -56.65
N HIS A 125 7.56 11.18 -57.16
CA HIS A 125 7.31 11.72 -58.49
C HIS A 125 6.63 13.10 -58.43
N TYR A 126 7.10 13.99 -59.31
CA TYR A 126 6.51 15.29 -59.60
C TYR A 126 6.28 15.39 -61.11
N GLY A 127 5.07 15.80 -61.52
CA GLY A 127 4.79 16.19 -62.89
C GLY A 127 5.42 17.56 -63.21
N VAL A 128 5.72 17.79 -64.49
CA VAL A 128 6.26 19.05 -64.99
C VAL A 128 5.28 19.60 -66.02
N LYS A 129 4.85 20.86 -65.85
CA LYS A 129 3.91 21.54 -66.73
C LYS A 129 4.39 21.48 -68.18
N GLU A 130 3.54 20.91 -69.02
CA GLU A 130 3.75 20.60 -70.44
C GLU A 130 4.96 19.71 -70.78
N SER A 131 5.53 18.97 -69.82
CA SER A 131 6.64 18.02 -70.08
C SER A 131 6.32 16.58 -69.66
N ILE A 132 5.95 16.37 -68.38
CA ILE A 132 5.68 15.05 -67.77
C ILE A 132 4.41 15.11 -66.90
N PRO A 133 3.54 14.08 -66.91
CA PRO A 133 2.28 14.12 -66.17
C PRO A 133 2.48 14.09 -64.65
N PRO A 134 1.55 14.65 -63.85
CA PRO A 134 0.42 15.48 -64.29
C PRO A 134 0.87 16.83 -64.89
N TYR A 135 0.32 17.16 -66.07
CA TYR A 135 0.71 18.36 -66.83
C TYR A 135 0.13 19.66 -66.25
N SER A 136 -0.93 19.57 -65.46
CA SER A 136 -1.63 20.71 -64.85
C SER A 136 -1.91 20.51 -63.36
N LYS A 137 -2.03 21.63 -62.65
CA LYS A 137 -2.56 21.68 -61.29
C LYS A 137 -4.08 21.57 -61.36
N ASP A 138 -4.64 20.59 -60.66
CA ASP A 138 -6.07 20.39 -60.49
C ASP A 138 -6.34 20.42 -58.98
N GLU A 139 -6.93 21.52 -58.50
CA GLU A 139 -7.08 21.76 -57.07
C GLU A 139 -8.22 20.93 -56.45
N GLU A 140 -9.24 20.58 -57.24
CA GLU A 140 -10.27 19.64 -56.81
C GLU A 140 -9.72 18.22 -56.67
N ARG A 141 -8.94 17.75 -57.65
CA ARG A 141 -8.27 16.44 -57.57
C ARG A 141 -7.31 16.43 -56.40
N LEU A 142 -6.47 17.46 -56.25
CA LEU A 142 -5.52 17.60 -55.14
C LEU A 142 -6.21 17.56 -53.77
N LEU A 143 -7.36 18.22 -53.60
CA LEU A 143 -8.16 18.17 -52.37
C LEU A 143 -8.77 16.79 -52.11
N LYS A 144 -9.31 16.12 -53.15
CA LYS A 144 -9.89 14.77 -53.05
C LYS A 144 -8.82 13.71 -52.75
N GLU A 145 -7.68 13.79 -53.42
CA GLU A 145 -6.48 12.99 -53.17
C GLU A 145 -5.97 13.18 -51.73
N ALA A 146 -5.80 14.43 -51.27
CA ALA A 146 -5.35 14.74 -49.92
C ALA A 146 -6.31 14.20 -48.85
N LYS A 147 -7.63 14.41 -49.00
CA LYS A 147 -8.66 13.83 -48.11
C LYS A 147 -8.51 12.32 -48.02
N ALA A 148 -8.48 11.62 -49.15
CA ALA A 148 -8.37 10.16 -49.19
C ALA A 148 -7.06 9.65 -48.54
N ALA A 149 -5.92 10.27 -48.84
CA ALA A 149 -4.63 9.91 -48.22
C ALA A 149 -4.67 10.13 -46.69
N ILE A 150 -5.22 11.25 -46.23
CA ILE A 150 -5.31 11.59 -44.80
C ILE A 150 -6.29 10.66 -44.06
N SER A 151 -7.38 10.23 -44.69
CA SER A 151 -8.27 9.19 -44.12
C SER A 151 -7.55 7.84 -43.94
N VAL A 152 -6.65 7.45 -44.86
CA VAL A 152 -5.82 6.25 -44.70
C VAL A 152 -4.79 6.39 -43.57
N ILE A 153 -4.28 7.60 -43.32
CA ILE A 153 -3.35 7.89 -42.21
C ILE A 153 -4.07 7.85 -40.86
N VAL A 154 -5.19 8.57 -40.74
CA VAL A 154 -5.94 8.80 -39.50
C VAL A 154 -6.70 7.56 -39.04
N GLU A 155 -7.35 6.86 -39.97
CA GLU A 155 -8.22 5.72 -39.68
C GLU A 155 -7.73 4.43 -40.35
N GLY A 156 -7.52 4.44 -41.66
CA GLY A 156 -6.92 3.31 -42.38
C GLY A 156 -7.76 2.04 -42.45
N GLN A 157 -9.05 2.09 -42.08
CA GLN A 157 -10.01 0.98 -42.23
C GLN A 157 -10.28 0.62 -43.69
N HIS A 158 -10.27 1.62 -44.58
CA HIS A 158 -10.46 1.46 -46.01
C HIS A 158 -9.17 1.78 -46.79
N SER A 159 -9.08 1.29 -48.03
CA SER A 159 -7.98 1.63 -48.94
C SER A 159 -8.10 3.06 -49.47
N PHE A 160 -7.02 3.57 -50.07
CA PHE A 160 -7.03 4.88 -50.72
C PHE A 160 -8.08 4.96 -51.83
N ASP A 161 -8.16 3.96 -52.72
CA ASP A 161 -9.17 3.92 -53.79
C ASP A 161 -10.61 3.92 -53.23
N GLN A 162 -10.83 3.25 -52.09
CA GLN A 162 -12.12 3.25 -51.41
C GLN A 162 -12.50 4.64 -50.88
N TYR A 163 -11.59 5.31 -50.16
CA TYR A 163 -11.83 6.69 -49.73
C TYR A 163 -11.88 7.69 -50.90
N PHE A 164 -11.17 7.46 -52.01
CA PHE A 164 -11.18 8.36 -53.16
C PHE A 164 -12.46 8.24 -54.00
N GLN A 165 -12.97 7.02 -54.20
CA GLN A 165 -14.09 6.77 -55.12
C GLN A 165 -15.45 6.61 -54.42
N TYR A 166 -15.48 6.10 -53.18
CA TYR A 166 -16.71 5.61 -52.54
C TYR A 166 -17.02 6.25 -51.17
N TYR A 167 -16.34 7.33 -50.77
CA TYR A 167 -16.54 7.95 -49.44
C TYR A 167 -18.00 8.28 -49.08
N GLN A 168 -18.85 8.57 -50.07
CA GLN A 168 -20.27 8.89 -49.88
C GLN A 168 -21.12 7.68 -49.45
N THR A 169 -20.67 6.44 -49.71
CA THR A 169 -21.38 5.19 -49.38
C THR A 169 -20.69 4.37 -48.30
N LEU A 170 -19.50 4.77 -47.87
CA LEU A 170 -18.74 4.11 -46.80
C LEU A 170 -19.16 4.61 -45.41
N LYS A 171 -19.02 3.74 -44.40
CA LYS A 171 -19.29 4.08 -43.00
C LYS A 171 -18.09 4.81 -42.39
N LEU A 172 -17.98 6.11 -42.63
CA LEU A 172 -16.90 6.96 -42.14
C LEU A 172 -17.02 7.22 -40.62
N SER A 173 -15.89 7.27 -39.90
CA SER A 173 -15.82 7.77 -38.51
C SER A 173 -15.89 9.31 -38.44
N ASN A 174 -16.23 9.87 -37.28
CA ASN A 174 -16.39 11.32 -37.09
C ASN A 174 -15.19 12.15 -37.62
N PRO A 175 -13.90 11.82 -37.30
CA PRO A 175 -12.78 12.61 -37.81
C PRO A 175 -12.64 12.52 -39.34
N VAL A 176 -13.03 11.39 -39.94
CA VAL A 176 -13.02 11.22 -41.40
C VAL A 176 -14.20 11.93 -42.06
N GLN A 177 -15.37 12.00 -41.42
CA GLN A 177 -16.48 12.84 -41.88
C GLN A 177 -16.09 14.33 -41.89
N GLU A 178 -15.42 14.81 -40.83
CA GLU A 178 -14.89 16.18 -40.74
C GLU A 178 -13.83 16.46 -41.83
N ILE A 179 -12.92 15.51 -42.09
CA ILE A 179 -11.97 15.57 -43.21
C ILE A 179 -12.70 15.70 -44.56
N PHE A 180 -13.74 14.91 -44.81
CA PHE A 180 -14.48 14.98 -46.08
C PHE A 180 -15.35 16.24 -46.21
N ALA A 181 -15.81 16.82 -45.10
CA ALA A 181 -16.55 18.09 -45.07
C ALA A 181 -15.69 19.35 -45.35
N ALA A 182 -14.35 19.24 -45.34
CA ALA A 182 -13.47 20.38 -45.56
C ALA A 182 -13.48 20.86 -47.03
N ASN A 183 -14.02 22.05 -47.29
CA ASN A 183 -14.17 22.59 -48.66
C ASN A 183 -12.88 23.11 -49.32
N SER A 184 -11.79 23.26 -48.57
CA SER A 184 -10.48 23.74 -49.07
C SER A 184 -9.31 23.08 -48.32
N ILE A 185 -8.10 23.23 -48.84
CA ILE A 185 -6.85 22.81 -48.17
C ILE A 185 -6.65 23.63 -46.87
N GLU A 186 -7.22 24.82 -46.78
CA GLU A 186 -7.21 25.72 -45.63
C GLU A 186 -8.05 25.13 -44.50
N HIS A 187 -9.34 24.90 -44.78
CA HIS A 187 -10.25 24.30 -43.80
C HIS A 187 -9.80 22.89 -43.39
N LEU A 188 -9.24 22.10 -44.33
CA LEU A 188 -8.69 20.78 -44.02
C LEU A 188 -7.46 20.86 -43.09
N SER A 189 -6.64 21.90 -43.22
CA SER A 189 -5.53 22.20 -42.30
C SER A 189 -6.03 22.53 -40.89
N GLU A 190 -7.16 23.23 -40.77
CA GLU A 190 -7.75 23.65 -39.49
C GLU A 190 -8.38 22.47 -38.74
N VAL A 191 -9.09 21.59 -39.46
CA VAL A 191 -9.60 20.30 -38.92
C VAL A 191 -8.45 19.49 -38.33
N ILE A 192 -7.35 19.32 -39.09
CA ILE A 192 -6.19 18.53 -38.64
C ILE A 192 -5.48 19.18 -37.44
N GLN A 193 -5.29 20.49 -37.43
CA GLN A 193 -4.72 21.18 -36.27
C GLN A 193 -5.62 21.09 -35.02
N THR A 194 -6.94 21.02 -35.20
CA THR A 194 -7.90 20.88 -34.09
C THR A 194 -7.79 19.50 -33.45
N HIS A 195 -7.83 18.42 -34.24
CA HIS A 195 -7.61 17.06 -33.73
C HIS A 195 -6.22 16.88 -33.12
N LEU A 196 -5.18 17.46 -33.73
CA LEU A 196 -3.81 17.41 -33.20
C LEU A 196 -3.71 18.04 -31.81
N LYS A 197 -4.27 19.25 -31.61
CA LYS A 197 -4.30 19.91 -30.29
C LYS A 197 -5.06 19.12 -29.23
N VAL A 198 -6.14 18.44 -29.60
CA VAL A 198 -6.90 17.57 -28.68
C VAL A 198 -6.05 16.36 -28.25
N LEU A 199 -5.33 15.74 -29.19
CA LEU A 199 -4.46 14.60 -28.92
C LEU A 199 -3.22 14.99 -28.09
N GLU A 200 -2.58 16.11 -28.40
CA GLU A 200 -1.49 16.64 -27.59
C GLU A 200 -1.90 16.91 -26.15
N LYS A 201 -3.12 17.41 -25.92
CA LYS A 201 -3.65 17.60 -24.57
C LYS A 201 -3.86 16.25 -23.88
N GLN A 202 -4.50 15.29 -24.57
CA GLN A 202 -4.71 13.95 -24.03
C GLN A 202 -3.40 13.27 -23.63
N GLU A 203 -2.34 13.32 -24.46
CA GLU A 203 -1.05 12.72 -24.09
C GLU A 203 -0.38 13.45 -22.92
N LYS A 204 -0.49 14.78 -22.80
CA LYS A 204 -0.02 15.53 -21.60
C LYS A 204 -0.78 15.11 -20.34
N ASP A 205 -2.10 14.91 -20.44
CA ASP A 205 -2.96 14.43 -19.36
C ASP A 205 -2.68 12.96 -18.97
N PHE A 206 -2.07 12.15 -19.85
CA PHE A 206 -1.66 10.75 -19.58
C PHE A 206 -0.21 10.60 -19.08
N VAL A 207 0.74 11.40 -19.59
CA VAL A 207 2.17 11.31 -19.22
C VAL A 207 2.40 11.75 -17.77
N HIS A 208 1.61 12.71 -17.27
CA HIS A 208 1.61 13.05 -15.85
C HIS A 208 0.69 12.12 -15.07
N ILE A 209 1.26 11.06 -14.46
CA ILE A 209 0.58 10.30 -13.40
C ILE A 209 0.04 11.31 -12.38
N PRO A 210 -1.28 11.35 -12.10
CA PRO A 210 -1.85 12.35 -11.22
C PRO A 210 -1.36 12.10 -9.79
N LEU A 211 -0.35 12.86 -9.37
CA LEU A 211 0.41 12.69 -8.13
C LEU A 211 -0.50 12.56 -6.89
N ASN A 212 -1.66 13.23 -6.91
CA ASN A 212 -2.67 13.14 -5.86
C ASN A 212 -3.16 11.71 -5.61
N LYS A 213 -3.35 10.89 -6.67
CA LYS A 213 -3.75 9.47 -6.52
C LYS A 213 -2.61 8.61 -5.96
N TRP A 214 -1.39 8.85 -6.42
CA TRP A 214 -0.19 8.14 -5.92
C TRP A 214 0.09 8.45 -4.45
N ASN A 215 0.07 9.74 -4.09
CA ASN A 215 0.30 10.20 -2.72
C ASN A 215 -0.80 9.69 -1.77
N PHE A 216 -2.08 9.70 -2.19
CA PHE A 216 -3.15 9.10 -1.40
C PHE A 216 -2.91 7.61 -1.13
N GLY A 217 -2.57 6.82 -2.15
CA GLY A 217 -2.23 5.40 -1.98
C GLY A 217 -1.05 5.17 -1.04
N ARG A 218 0.00 5.99 -1.14
CA ARG A 218 1.17 5.94 -0.24
C ARG A 218 0.79 6.22 1.21
N TYR A 219 0.03 7.27 1.49
CA TYR A 219 -0.37 7.61 2.86
C TYR A 219 -1.40 6.63 3.44
N ALA A 220 -2.33 6.12 2.62
CA ALA A 220 -3.26 5.08 3.03
C ALA A 220 -2.54 3.78 3.45
N LEU A 221 -1.51 3.36 2.69
CA LEU A 221 -0.70 2.19 3.03
C LEU A 221 0.12 2.40 4.30
N ILE A 222 0.71 3.59 4.50
CA ILE A 222 1.42 3.92 5.75
C ILE A 222 0.44 3.90 6.94
N GLY A 223 -0.74 4.51 6.80
CA GLY A 223 -1.77 4.51 7.86
C GLY A 223 -2.26 3.10 8.20
N ALA A 224 -2.45 2.24 7.19
CA ALA A 224 -2.81 0.84 7.40
C ALA A 224 -1.73 0.07 8.18
N VAL A 225 -0.44 0.25 7.85
CA VAL A 225 0.67 -0.38 8.59
C VAL A 225 0.73 0.12 10.03
N VAL A 226 0.63 1.43 10.26
CA VAL A 226 0.67 2.03 11.60
C VAL A 226 -0.49 1.58 12.49
N LEU A 227 -1.67 1.31 11.92
CA LEU A 227 -2.84 0.84 12.66
C LEU A 227 -2.86 -0.69 12.87
N LEU A 228 -2.51 -1.47 11.85
CA LEU A 228 -2.62 -2.93 11.89
C LEU A 228 -1.44 -3.60 12.62
N LEU A 229 -0.23 -3.04 12.57
CA LEU A 229 0.95 -3.69 13.14
C LEU A 229 0.92 -3.76 14.69
N PRO A 230 0.52 -2.70 15.43
CA PRO A 230 0.31 -2.80 16.88
C PRO A 230 -0.83 -3.75 17.25
N ALA A 231 -1.92 -3.76 16.48
CA ALA A 231 -3.04 -4.67 16.70
C ALA A 231 -2.65 -6.14 16.50
N LEU A 232 -1.82 -6.44 15.50
CA LEU A 232 -1.25 -7.77 15.27
C LEU A 232 -0.37 -8.22 16.44
N ILE A 233 0.52 -7.35 16.93
CA ILE A 233 1.41 -7.64 18.07
C ILE A 233 0.60 -7.91 19.33
N TYR A 234 -0.38 -7.06 19.65
CA TYR A 234 -1.27 -7.26 20.79
C TYR A 234 -2.08 -8.56 20.68
N SER A 235 -2.64 -8.86 19.50
CA SER A 235 -3.39 -10.10 19.28
C SER A 235 -2.50 -11.34 19.43
N LEU A 236 -1.23 -11.28 19.00
CA LEU A 236 -0.31 -12.40 19.13
C LEU A 236 0.11 -12.61 20.59
N TYR A 237 0.38 -11.54 21.33
CA TYR A 237 0.65 -11.58 22.76
C TYR A 237 -0.54 -12.15 23.55
N SER A 238 -1.76 -11.69 23.24
CA SER A 238 -3.00 -12.18 23.84
C SER A 238 -3.19 -13.69 23.68
N LEU A 239 -2.90 -14.23 22.49
CA LEU A 239 -3.07 -15.66 22.19
C LEU A 239 -1.96 -16.55 22.76
N LEU A 240 -0.72 -16.05 22.84
CA LEU A 240 0.43 -16.85 23.27
C LEU A 240 0.73 -16.81 24.78
N PHE A 241 0.31 -15.77 25.49
CA PHE A 241 0.61 -15.58 26.91
C PHE A 241 -0.65 -15.37 27.75
N LEU A 242 -1.56 -14.49 27.31
CA LEU A 242 -2.69 -14.08 28.15
C LEU A 242 -3.78 -15.15 28.23
N GLN A 243 -4.11 -15.80 27.10
CA GLN A 243 -5.07 -16.89 27.06
C GLN A 243 -4.61 -18.14 27.84
N PRO A 244 -3.44 -18.75 27.61
CA PRO A 244 -3.04 -19.96 28.36
C PRO A 244 -2.93 -19.73 29.87
N LYS A 245 -2.58 -18.51 30.30
CA LYS A 245 -2.60 -18.10 31.71
C LYS A 245 -4.02 -18.09 32.30
N GLN A 246 -5.00 -17.60 31.55
CA GLN A 246 -6.42 -17.64 31.94
C GLN A 246 -6.99 -19.06 31.93
N ASP A 247 -6.66 -19.86 30.91
CA ASP A 247 -7.07 -21.27 30.81
C ASP A 247 -6.47 -22.08 32.00
N ALA A 248 -5.21 -21.83 32.37
CA ALA A 248 -4.58 -22.44 33.54
C ALA A 248 -5.29 -22.06 34.86
N TYR A 249 -5.63 -20.78 35.07
CA TYR A 249 -6.36 -20.32 36.26
C TYR A 249 -7.78 -20.92 36.37
N VAL A 250 -8.44 -21.21 35.24
CA VAL A 250 -9.76 -21.88 35.26
C VAL A 250 -9.61 -23.38 35.54
N ASN A 251 -8.60 -24.03 34.96
CA ASN A 251 -8.34 -25.45 35.16
C ASN A 251 -7.80 -25.75 36.58
N SER A 252 -7.03 -24.84 37.18
CA SER A 252 -6.56 -24.95 38.57
C SER A 252 -7.75 -24.92 39.53
N GLY A 253 -8.67 -23.96 39.36
CA GLY A 253 -9.89 -23.89 40.16
C GLY A 253 -10.77 -25.12 40.04
N GLN A 254 -10.89 -25.73 38.85
CA GLN A 254 -11.57 -27.03 38.71
C GLN A 254 -10.84 -28.13 39.48
N SER A 255 -9.52 -28.25 39.32
CA SER A 255 -8.70 -29.29 39.96
C SER A 255 -8.71 -29.16 41.49
N PHE A 256 -8.74 -27.93 42.00
CA PHE A 256 -8.89 -27.62 43.42
C PHE A 256 -10.24 -28.10 43.97
N MET A 257 -11.34 -27.84 43.27
CA MET A 257 -12.69 -28.31 43.65
C MET A 257 -12.83 -29.85 43.54
N GLU A 258 -12.01 -30.49 42.71
CA GLU A 258 -11.86 -31.96 42.65
C GLU A 258 -10.90 -32.51 43.73
N ASN A 259 -10.29 -31.67 44.57
CA ASN A 259 -9.31 -31.98 45.62
C ASN A 259 -7.98 -32.56 45.10
N LYS A 260 -7.58 -32.19 43.88
CA LYS A 260 -6.35 -32.65 43.22
C LYS A 260 -5.23 -31.63 43.36
N TYR A 261 -4.76 -31.42 44.58
CA TYR A 261 -3.81 -30.35 44.92
C TYR A 261 -2.49 -30.42 44.12
N SER A 262 -2.01 -31.60 43.73
CA SER A 262 -0.86 -31.74 42.82
C SER A 262 -1.13 -31.20 41.40
N GLU A 263 -2.33 -31.43 40.84
CA GLU A 263 -2.69 -30.92 39.50
C GLU A 263 -2.82 -29.38 39.52
N VAL A 264 -3.22 -28.78 40.66
CA VAL A 264 -3.20 -27.32 40.88
C VAL A 264 -1.77 -26.77 40.84
N ILE A 265 -0.81 -27.46 41.46
CA ILE A 265 0.61 -27.08 41.45
C ILE A 265 1.18 -27.18 40.03
N ASP A 266 1.01 -28.33 39.37
CA ASP A 266 1.52 -28.57 38.01
C ASP A 266 0.98 -27.54 36.98
N LEU A 267 -0.30 -27.16 37.09
CA LEU A 267 -0.92 -26.16 36.23
C LEU A 267 -0.43 -24.72 36.47
N LEU A 268 0.04 -24.42 37.68
CA LEU A 268 0.38 -23.05 38.11
C LEU A 268 1.89 -22.80 38.26
N GLU A 269 2.73 -23.84 38.29
CA GLU A 269 4.20 -23.81 38.44
C GLU A 269 4.85 -22.69 37.61
N ASN A 270 4.52 -22.65 36.31
CA ASN A 270 5.17 -21.78 35.32
C ASN A 270 4.63 -20.34 35.30
N TYR A 271 3.79 -19.96 36.26
CA TYR A 271 3.25 -18.60 36.40
C TYR A 271 3.71 -17.95 37.71
N ASP A 272 3.97 -16.65 37.63
CA ASP A 272 4.38 -15.79 38.75
C ASP A 272 3.24 -15.65 39.79
N PRO A 273 3.48 -15.92 41.09
CA PRO A 273 2.50 -15.82 42.16
C PRO A 273 1.95 -14.40 42.41
N GLU A 274 2.73 -13.35 42.22
CA GLU A 274 2.29 -11.96 42.46
C GLU A 274 1.29 -11.51 41.38
N ASP A 275 1.43 -12.11 40.19
CA ASP A 275 0.63 -11.87 38.98
C ASP A 275 -0.64 -12.77 38.94
N MET A 276 -0.97 -13.45 40.05
CA MET A 276 -2.17 -14.28 40.22
C MET A 276 -3.33 -13.53 40.90
N PRO A 277 -4.59 -13.76 40.48
CA PRO A 277 -5.75 -13.35 41.25
C PRO A 277 -5.72 -13.96 42.66
N TYR A 278 -6.12 -13.21 43.68
CA TYR A 278 -6.11 -13.64 45.09
C TYR A 278 -6.73 -15.03 45.34
N VAL A 279 -7.80 -15.40 44.62
CA VAL A 279 -8.41 -16.74 44.73
C VAL A 279 -7.48 -17.84 44.23
N VAL A 280 -6.74 -17.60 43.14
CA VAL A 280 -5.75 -18.54 42.60
C VAL A 280 -4.51 -18.62 43.51
N GLN A 281 -4.10 -17.50 44.12
CA GLN A 281 -3.09 -17.51 45.18
C GLN A 281 -3.54 -18.41 46.35
N TYR A 282 -4.80 -18.30 46.79
CA TYR A 282 -5.35 -19.12 47.87
C TYR A 282 -5.40 -20.61 47.49
N GLU A 283 -5.92 -20.95 46.30
CA GLU A 283 -5.96 -22.32 45.78
C GLU A 283 -4.56 -22.96 45.73
N LEU A 284 -3.55 -22.20 45.27
CA LEU A 284 -2.18 -22.67 45.16
C LEU A 284 -1.47 -22.79 46.52
N ALA A 285 -1.60 -21.78 47.39
CA ALA A 285 -1.05 -21.79 48.75
C ALA A 285 -1.58 -22.98 49.57
N TYR A 286 -2.91 -23.20 49.52
CA TYR A 286 -3.55 -24.34 50.16
C TYR A 286 -3.08 -25.66 49.54
N SER A 287 -2.85 -25.70 48.23
CA SER A 287 -2.36 -26.91 47.55
C SER A 287 -0.93 -27.29 47.95
N TYR A 288 -0.03 -26.32 48.07
CA TYR A 288 1.32 -26.54 48.60
C TYR A 288 1.28 -26.97 50.08
N MET A 289 0.57 -26.23 50.95
CA MET A 289 0.39 -26.58 52.36
C MET A 289 -0.16 -28.01 52.55
N THR A 290 -1.09 -28.44 51.70
CA THR A 290 -1.69 -29.78 51.77
C THR A 290 -0.70 -30.88 51.39
N ASN A 291 0.17 -30.61 50.42
CA ASN A 291 1.18 -31.56 49.92
C ASN A 291 2.50 -31.54 50.72
N GLU A 292 2.66 -30.62 51.68
CA GLU A 292 3.85 -30.50 52.54
C GLU A 292 3.84 -31.51 53.69
N ASP A 293 5.02 -31.99 54.09
CA ASP A 293 5.25 -33.00 55.14
C ASP A 293 5.08 -32.43 56.58
N LEU A 294 3.92 -31.82 56.84
CA LEU A 294 3.51 -31.29 58.14
C LEU A 294 2.84 -32.37 59.01
N ASP A 295 3.03 -32.30 60.33
CA ASP A 295 2.31 -33.14 61.30
C ASP A 295 0.81 -32.81 61.34
N ASP A 296 -0.03 -33.79 61.68
CA ASP A 296 -1.49 -33.66 61.69
C ASP A 296 -2.01 -32.60 62.68
N TYR A 297 -1.24 -32.25 63.73
CA TYR A 297 -1.55 -31.14 64.63
C TYR A 297 -1.16 -29.79 64.01
N GLN A 298 0.03 -29.71 63.40
CA GLN A 298 0.55 -28.50 62.76
C GLN A 298 -0.30 -28.09 61.55
N ARG A 299 -0.59 -29.05 60.65
CA ARG A 299 -1.43 -28.86 59.47
C ARG A 299 -2.79 -28.27 59.86
N LYS A 300 -3.46 -28.82 60.89
CA LYS A 300 -4.75 -28.31 61.37
C LYS A 300 -4.70 -26.92 61.98
N ASN A 301 -3.59 -26.52 62.60
CA ASN A 301 -3.47 -25.16 63.12
C ASN A 301 -3.39 -24.15 61.97
N ILE A 302 -2.57 -24.46 60.95
CA ILE A 302 -2.38 -23.61 59.75
C ILE A 302 -3.65 -23.62 58.86
N GLU A 303 -4.35 -24.76 58.73
CA GLU A 303 -5.66 -24.86 58.05
C GLU A 303 -6.72 -23.91 58.63
N ASN A 304 -6.66 -23.59 59.93
CA ASN A 304 -7.57 -22.62 60.55
C ASN A 304 -7.17 -21.16 60.31
N GLU A 305 -5.89 -20.90 59.99
CA GLU A 305 -5.35 -19.58 59.65
C GLU A 305 -5.43 -19.28 58.14
N LEU A 306 -5.40 -20.31 57.28
CA LEU A 306 -5.41 -20.18 55.84
C LEU A 306 -6.86 -20.10 55.30
N THR A 307 -7.40 -18.88 55.25
CA THR A 307 -8.79 -18.59 54.85
C THR A 307 -8.86 -17.66 53.64
N LEU A 308 -10.05 -17.53 53.04
CA LEU A 308 -10.35 -16.51 52.01
C LEU A 308 -10.42 -15.06 52.55
N GLN A 309 -9.95 -14.81 53.77
CA GLN A 309 -9.75 -13.47 54.36
C GLN A 309 -8.29 -13.23 54.81
N THR A 310 -7.42 -14.21 54.62
CA THR A 310 -6.01 -14.18 55.03
C THR A 310 -5.19 -13.32 54.08
N ASP A 311 -4.16 -12.62 54.58
CA ASP A 311 -3.42 -11.64 53.78
C ASP A 311 -2.68 -12.28 52.60
N SER A 312 -2.62 -11.58 51.46
CA SER A 312 -1.95 -12.04 50.24
C SER A 312 -0.47 -12.36 50.46
N GLN A 313 0.24 -11.65 51.35
CA GLN A 313 1.62 -11.98 51.72
C GLN A 313 1.71 -13.36 52.39
N TYR A 314 0.77 -13.74 53.26
CA TYR A 314 0.75 -15.06 53.88
C TYR A 314 0.42 -16.16 52.86
N LEU A 315 -0.38 -15.87 51.82
CA LEU A 315 -0.56 -16.79 50.69
C LEU A 315 0.74 -16.96 49.89
N LEU A 316 1.39 -15.84 49.54
CA LEU A 316 2.67 -15.82 48.82
C LEU A 316 3.77 -16.56 49.59
N TYR A 317 3.83 -16.43 50.91
CA TYR A 317 4.74 -17.21 51.77
C TYR A 317 4.64 -18.71 51.49
N TRP A 318 3.44 -19.30 51.59
CA TRP A 318 3.24 -20.74 51.38
C TRP A 318 3.51 -21.18 49.93
N ILE A 319 3.25 -20.30 48.96
CA ILE A 319 3.60 -20.56 47.55
C ILE A 319 5.13 -20.57 47.35
N TYR A 320 5.85 -19.61 47.93
CA TYR A 320 7.31 -19.52 47.82
C TYR A 320 8.01 -20.67 48.54
N ILE A 321 7.58 -21.01 49.76
CA ILE A 321 7.98 -22.24 50.48
C ILE A 321 7.79 -23.48 49.60
N GLY A 322 6.59 -23.68 49.06
CA GLY A 322 6.26 -24.84 48.23
C GLY A 322 7.01 -24.92 46.90
N ARG A 323 7.58 -23.80 46.44
CA ARG A 323 8.48 -23.72 45.26
C ARG A 323 9.97 -23.79 45.61
N GLY A 324 10.34 -23.87 46.89
CA GLY A 324 11.73 -23.80 47.36
C GLY A 324 12.37 -22.41 47.23
N ILE A 325 11.56 -21.37 46.98
CA ILE A 325 11.93 -19.96 46.83
C ILE A 325 12.03 -19.37 48.25
N ASN A 326 12.99 -19.87 49.02
CA ASN A 326 12.97 -19.74 50.48
C ASN A 326 13.40 -18.35 50.99
N GLU A 327 14.21 -17.60 50.25
CA GLU A 327 14.71 -16.28 50.69
C GLU A 327 13.57 -15.25 50.71
N GLU A 328 12.78 -15.21 49.65
CA GLU A 328 11.59 -14.38 49.50
C GLU A 328 10.49 -14.77 50.52
N ALA A 329 10.36 -16.07 50.84
CA ALA A 329 9.50 -16.53 51.92
C ALA A 329 9.98 -16.03 53.30
N ILE A 330 11.27 -16.09 53.60
CA ILE A 330 11.83 -15.58 54.86
C ILE A 330 11.62 -14.06 54.97
N ASP A 331 11.84 -13.30 53.91
CA ASP A 331 11.67 -11.84 53.93
C ASP A 331 10.18 -11.43 54.03
N ILE A 332 9.25 -12.20 53.44
CA ILE A 332 7.82 -12.05 53.73
C ILE A 332 7.54 -12.31 55.21
N ALA A 333 8.03 -13.42 55.79
CA ALA A 333 7.80 -13.76 57.19
C ALA A 333 8.37 -12.71 58.16
N ARG A 334 9.53 -12.12 57.81
CA ARG A 334 10.11 -10.96 58.51
C ARG A 334 9.20 -9.73 58.40
N SER A 335 8.63 -9.45 57.22
CA SER A 335 7.72 -8.31 57.01
C SER A 335 6.38 -8.43 57.74
N LEU A 336 5.93 -9.66 57.99
CA LEU A 336 4.74 -9.98 58.80
C LEU A 336 5.04 -10.07 60.32
N GLU A 337 6.31 -9.99 60.72
CA GLU A 337 6.81 -10.26 62.08
C GLU A 337 6.45 -11.66 62.64
N TYR A 338 6.07 -12.60 61.76
CA TYR A 338 5.61 -13.95 62.11
C TYR A 338 6.77 -14.89 62.39
N ARG A 339 7.29 -14.85 63.62
CA ARG A 339 8.44 -15.61 64.14
C ARG A 339 8.48 -17.08 63.73
N ASP A 340 7.36 -17.80 63.84
CA ASP A 340 7.29 -19.23 63.46
C ASP A 340 7.50 -19.46 61.97
N LEU A 341 6.99 -18.56 61.11
CA LEU A 341 7.22 -18.60 59.66
C LEU A 341 8.67 -18.24 59.29
N ILE A 342 9.32 -17.35 60.06
CA ILE A 342 10.75 -17.05 59.89
C ILE A 342 11.58 -18.30 60.20
N VAL A 343 11.31 -18.97 61.33
CA VAL A 343 11.98 -20.22 61.72
C VAL A 343 11.73 -21.34 60.71
N TYR A 344 10.50 -21.49 60.20
CA TYR A 344 10.17 -22.50 59.20
C TYR A 344 10.85 -22.24 57.85
N GLY A 345 10.84 -20.99 57.38
CA GLY A 345 11.53 -20.60 56.14
C GLY A 345 13.04 -20.80 56.23
N LEU A 346 13.66 -20.42 57.36
CA LEU A 346 15.08 -20.68 57.61
C LEU A 346 15.39 -22.19 57.63
N LEU A 347 14.53 -23.03 58.20
CA LEU A 347 14.70 -24.49 58.18
C LEU A 347 14.66 -25.04 56.73
N LYS A 348 13.70 -24.61 55.91
CA LYS A 348 13.61 -25.01 54.50
C LYS A 348 14.77 -24.49 53.65
N HIS A 349 15.23 -23.27 53.88
CA HIS A 349 16.44 -22.72 53.27
C HIS A 349 17.69 -23.53 53.66
N VAL A 350 17.80 -23.93 54.94
CA VAL A 350 18.87 -24.81 55.44
C VAL A 350 18.83 -26.21 54.80
N GLU A 351 17.64 -26.80 54.61
CA GLU A 351 17.46 -28.07 53.91
C GLU A 351 17.88 -27.97 52.43
N ALA A 352 17.42 -26.94 51.72
CA ALA A 352 17.80 -26.67 50.34
C ALA A 352 19.30 -26.44 50.17
N MET A 353 19.91 -25.57 50.99
CA MET A 353 21.36 -25.34 51.00
C MET A 353 22.13 -26.63 51.28
N LYS A 354 21.66 -27.50 52.17
CA LYS A 354 22.30 -28.79 52.44
C LYS A 354 22.28 -29.72 51.22
N ALA A 355 21.15 -29.77 50.50
CA ALA A 355 20.96 -30.60 49.31
C ALA A 355 21.68 -30.11 48.04
N ASP A 356 22.05 -28.82 47.95
CA ASP A 356 22.72 -28.27 46.77
C ASP A 356 24.21 -28.66 46.66
N ASP A 357 24.56 -29.46 45.66
CA ASP A 357 25.94 -29.87 45.34
C ASP A 357 26.75 -28.80 44.57
N THR A 358 26.14 -27.67 44.17
CA THR A 358 26.79 -26.68 43.28
C THR A 358 27.52 -25.54 44.01
N LEU A 359 27.15 -25.26 45.26
CA LEU A 359 27.74 -24.18 46.06
C LEU A 359 29.19 -24.45 46.50
N SER A 360 29.99 -23.38 46.63
CA SER A 360 31.34 -23.45 47.22
C SER A 360 31.27 -23.84 48.70
N GLY A 361 32.07 -24.81 49.13
CA GLY A 361 31.99 -25.36 50.49
C GLY A 361 32.23 -24.34 51.61
N GLU A 362 33.09 -23.34 51.40
CA GLU A 362 33.39 -22.30 52.41
C GLU A 362 32.29 -21.24 52.53
N GLU A 363 31.58 -20.94 51.42
CA GLU A 363 30.44 -20.02 51.39
C GLU A 363 29.19 -20.74 51.95
N LYS A 364 28.97 -22.00 51.54
CA LYS A 364 27.93 -22.90 52.07
C LYS A 364 28.05 -23.08 53.58
N GLU A 365 29.26 -23.26 54.11
CA GLU A 365 29.49 -23.39 55.56
C GLU A 365 29.24 -22.06 56.32
N GLN A 366 29.42 -20.90 55.67
CA GLN A 366 29.16 -19.59 56.29
C GLN A 366 27.66 -19.26 56.34
N GLU A 367 26.93 -19.34 55.23
CA GLU A 367 25.50 -19.06 55.20
C GLU A 367 24.70 -20.09 56.02
N LEU A 368 25.08 -21.37 55.97
CA LEU A 368 24.48 -22.40 56.81
C LEU A 368 24.60 -22.10 58.31
N LYS A 369 25.78 -21.63 58.76
CA LYS A 369 25.97 -21.24 60.17
C LYS A 369 25.14 -20.04 60.57
N LYS A 370 25.04 -19.01 59.71
CA LYS A 370 24.17 -17.84 59.99
C LYS A 370 22.73 -18.29 60.19
N ALA A 371 22.20 -19.10 59.28
CA ALA A 371 20.83 -19.58 59.36
C ALA A 371 20.61 -20.50 60.58
N GLU A 372 21.55 -21.39 60.90
CA GLU A 372 21.46 -22.25 62.10
C GLU A 372 21.56 -21.46 63.42
N ASP A 373 22.39 -20.41 63.50
CA ASP A 373 22.44 -19.52 64.66
C ASP A 373 21.19 -18.60 64.74
N GLU A 374 20.65 -18.10 63.61
CA GLU A 374 19.39 -17.32 63.56
C GLU A 374 18.19 -18.17 64.03
N ILE A 375 18.06 -19.42 63.55
CA ILE A 375 17.06 -20.39 64.02
C ILE A 375 17.18 -20.62 65.54
N LYS A 376 18.41 -20.70 66.05
CA LYS A 376 18.69 -20.98 67.47
C LYS A 376 18.39 -19.77 68.35
N GLU A 377 18.66 -18.55 67.89
CA GLU A 377 18.27 -17.32 68.58
C GLU A 377 16.74 -17.19 68.66
N TYR A 378 16.02 -17.35 67.53
CA TYR A 378 14.55 -17.34 67.54
C TYR A 378 13.96 -18.43 68.46
N LYS A 379 14.50 -19.66 68.44
CA LYS A 379 14.06 -20.74 69.34
C LYS A 379 14.37 -20.48 70.81
N ARG A 380 15.45 -19.75 71.13
CA ARG A 380 15.71 -19.26 72.49
C ARG A 380 14.68 -18.22 72.91
N GLU A 381 14.43 -17.20 72.08
CA GLU A 381 13.42 -16.18 72.39
C GLU A 381 12.01 -16.79 72.56
N GLN A 382 11.66 -17.80 71.77
CA GLN A 382 10.43 -18.57 71.94
C GLN A 382 10.39 -19.32 73.27
N ALA A 383 11.46 -20.03 73.65
CA ALA A 383 11.53 -20.75 74.92
C ALA A 383 11.47 -19.80 76.13
N GLU A 384 12.21 -18.68 76.10
CA GLU A 384 12.18 -17.67 77.15
C GLU A 384 10.81 -16.98 77.25
N THR A 385 10.12 -16.77 76.12
CA THR A 385 8.75 -16.24 76.11
C THR A 385 7.75 -17.27 76.68
N GLN A 386 7.87 -18.55 76.31
CA GLN A 386 7.00 -19.59 76.83
C GLN A 386 7.22 -19.83 78.32
N GLU A 387 8.46 -19.82 78.82
CA GLU A 387 8.73 -19.92 80.26
C GLU A 387 8.12 -18.75 81.05
N VAL A 388 8.03 -17.54 80.46
CA VAL A 388 7.35 -16.38 81.08
C VAL A 388 5.83 -16.54 81.07
N LEU A 389 5.24 -17.08 79.99
CA LEU A 389 3.81 -17.36 79.89
C LEU A 389 3.39 -18.48 80.88
N ASP A 390 4.12 -19.60 80.89
CA ASP A 390 3.90 -20.72 81.81
C ASP A 390 4.05 -20.27 83.28
N GLN A 391 4.98 -19.37 83.58
CA GLN A 391 5.11 -18.76 84.90
C GLN A 391 3.88 -17.91 85.25
N GLN A 392 3.35 -17.09 84.34
CA GLN A 392 2.14 -16.28 84.58
C GLN A 392 0.88 -17.14 84.80
N ASP A 393 0.70 -18.22 84.05
CA ASP A 393 -0.42 -19.15 84.29
C ASP A 393 -0.24 -19.95 85.59
N SER A 394 0.99 -20.31 85.96
CA SER A 394 1.26 -21.03 87.22
C SER A 394 0.96 -20.19 88.48
N ASP A 395 1.25 -18.88 88.46
CA ASP A 395 0.97 -17.97 89.57
C ASP A 395 -0.53 -17.55 89.61
N SER A 396 -1.27 -17.76 88.52
CA SER A 396 -2.69 -17.38 88.37
C SER A 396 -3.69 -18.34 89.07
N THR A 397 -3.23 -19.33 89.83
CA THR A 397 -4.11 -20.30 90.53
C THR A 397 -4.40 -19.94 92.00
N SER A 398 -4.49 -18.64 92.36
CA SER A 398 -4.92 -18.20 93.70
C SER A 398 -5.63 -16.84 93.78
N GLY A 399 -6.86 -16.74 93.27
CA GLY A 399 -7.74 -15.59 93.54
C GLY A 399 -9.10 -15.69 92.83
N LYS A 400 -10.21 -15.59 93.57
CA LYS A 400 -11.57 -15.81 93.01
C LYS A 400 -12.47 -14.58 93.16
N SER A 401 -13.01 -14.07 92.03
CA SER A 401 -14.09 -13.07 91.91
C SER A 401 -13.73 -11.64 92.38
N THR A 402 -13.92 -10.56 91.62
CA THR A 402 -15.22 -9.98 91.21
C THR A 402 -14.99 -8.68 90.41
N GLY A 403 -15.89 -8.32 89.47
CA GLY A 403 -15.93 -7.01 88.78
C GLY A 403 -15.13 -6.98 87.47
N GLU A 404 -15.66 -6.71 86.28
CA GLU A 404 -16.70 -5.76 85.80
C GLU A 404 -16.22 -4.30 85.66
N ILE A 405 -15.75 -3.97 84.45
CA ILE A 405 -15.89 -2.64 83.82
C ILE A 405 -16.38 -2.86 82.37
N ILE A 406 -17.21 -1.95 81.88
CA ILE A 406 -17.87 -1.96 80.57
C ILE A 406 -17.22 -0.86 79.69
N GLN A 407 -17.20 -1.00 78.35
CA GLN A 407 -17.91 -0.08 77.43
C GLN A 407 -17.40 -0.02 75.96
N ASP A 408 -18.30 -0.41 75.02
CA ASP A 408 -18.49 0.10 73.64
C ASP A 408 -17.33 0.02 72.60
N ARG A 409 -17.56 -0.01 71.27
CA ARG A 409 -18.82 0.06 70.50
C ARG A 409 -18.72 -0.63 69.12
N ASN A 410 -19.83 -1.22 68.68
CA ASN A 410 -20.24 -1.34 67.27
C ASN A 410 -21.60 -0.60 67.18
N PRO A 411 -22.03 0.04 66.06
CA PRO A 411 -22.55 -0.74 64.92
C PRO A 411 -22.36 -0.10 63.52
N SER A 412 -22.70 -0.87 62.48
CA SER A 412 -22.99 -0.38 61.12
C SER A 412 -24.28 0.46 61.06
N THR A 413 -24.43 1.35 60.06
CA THR A 413 -25.65 1.54 59.22
C THR A 413 -25.36 2.50 58.04
N ASN A 414 -26.05 2.29 56.92
CA ASN A 414 -25.96 3.00 55.63
C ASN A 414 -26.70 4.35 55.59
N ILE A 415 -26.32 5.31 54.72
CA ILE A 415 -27.13 6.46 54.23
C ILE A 415 -26.45 7.21 53.05
N GLU A 416 -27.25 7.54 52.03
CA GLU A 416 -27.11 8.66 51.07
C GLU A 416 -28.29 9.64 51.35
N PRO A 417 -28.30 10.96 50.99
CA PRO A 417 -27.81 11.50 49.69
C PRO A 417 -27.32 12.99 49.62
N GLN A 418 -26.87 13.39 48.41
CA GLN A 418 -26.97 14.74 47.77
C GLN A 418 -26.09 15.96 48.16
N LEU A 419 -26.01 16.92 47.19
CA LEU A 419 -25.09 18.06 47.04
C LEU A 419 -25.50 19.37 47.78
N PRO A 420 -24.57 20.34 47.93
CA PRO A 420 -24.78 21.64 47.27
C PRO A 420 -23.54 22.42 46.74
N ALA A 421 -23.74 23.04 45.57
CA ALA A 421 -23.33 24.41 45.16
C ALA A 421 -21.87 24.98 45.22
N SER A 422 -21.29 25.14 44.02
CA SER A 422 -20.73 26.39 43.43
C SER A 422 -19.43 27.10 43.92
N ALA A 423 -18.44 27.14 43.00
CA ALA A 423 -17.60 28.29 42.57
C ALA A 423 -16.52 28.87 43.54
N PRO A 424 -15.51 29.67 43.06
CA PRO A 424 -15.26 30.15 41.69
C PRO A 424 -13.85 29.81 41.12
N VAL A 425 -13.59 30.24 39.87
CA VAL A 425 -12.26 30.22 39.21
C VAL A 425 -11.88 31.65 38.76
N PRO A 426 -10.68 32.16 39.08
CA PRO A 426 -10.12 33.36 38.44
C PRO A 426 -9.58 33.05 37.03
N ALA A 427 -9.76 33.98 36.09
CA ALA A 427 -9.31 33.83 34.69
C ALA A 427 -7.86 34.31 34.48
N GLU A 428 -7.32 34.12 33.26
CA GLU A 428 -7.01 35.24 32.35
C GLU A 428 -6.56 34.80 30.94
N GLN A 429 -7.23 35.33 29.91
CA GLN A 429 -6.67 35.79 28.60
C GLN A 429 -6.06 34.75 27.61
N GLN A 430 -6.04 34.91 26.27
CA GLN A 430 -6.48 35.90 25.25
C GLN A 430 -6.48 35.17 23.85
N LYS A 431 -7.06 35.58 22.70
CA LYS A 431 -7.99 36.66 22.27
C LYS A 431 -8.56 36.37 20.84
N GLY A 432 -9.88 36.23 20.68
CA GLY A 432 -10.60 36.47 19.40
C GLY A 432 -10.40 35.47 18.24
N GLN A 433 -11.10 35.55 17.10
CA GLN A 433 -12.24 36.41 16.67
C GLN A 433 -12.86 35.86 15.34
N PRO A 434 -13.99 36.35 14.80
CA PRO A 434 -15.37 36.28 15.31
C PRO A 434 -16.34 35.47 14.39
N SER A 435 -17.64 35.58 14.69
CA SER A 435 -18.81 34.85 14.19
C SER A 435 -19.25 35.06 12.73
N LYS A 436 -20.16 34.16 12.30
CA LYS A 436 -21.27 34.48 11.38
C LYS A 436 -22.60 33.96 11.95
N ASP A 437 -23.46 34.88 12.34
CA ASP A 437 -24.91 34.73 12.29
C ASP A 437 -25.41 35.16 10.88
N GLU A 438 -26.66 34.97 10.45
CA GLU A 438 -27.86 34.55 11.18
C GLU A 438 -28.76 33.63 10.31
N ARG A 439 -29.94 33.26 10.82
CA ARG A 439 -30.91 32.32 10.22
C ARG A 439 -31.66 32.88 9.00
N ALA A 440 -32.13 31.96 8.16
CA ALA A 440 -33.11 32.26 7.10
C ALA A 440 -34.46 31.57 7.36
N GLN A 441 -35.49 32.40 7.52
CA GLN A 441 -36.90 32.18 7.13
C GLN A 441 -37.32 33.51 6.43
N GLU A 442 -38.26 33.57 5.50
CA GLU A 442 -39.44 32.74 5.28
C GLU A 442 -39.93 32.84 3.80
N ASN A 443 -40.96 32.06 3.47
CA ASN A 443 -41.90 32.21 2.35
C ASN A 443 -41.49 31.86 0.91
N ALA A 444 -42.43 31.17 0.26
CA ALA A 444 -42.48 30.83 -1.15
C ALA A 444 -43.91 31.09 -1.69
N LYS A 445 -44.08 31.00 -3.02
CA LYS A 445 -45.16 31.59 -3.85
C LYS A 445 -44.93 33.09 -4.10
N GLY A 446 -45.09 33.62 -5.32
CA GLY A 446 -45.37 32.97 -6.61
C GLY A 446 -46.14 33.89 -7.55
N THR A 447 -45.99 33.71 -8.88
CA THR A 447 -46.52 34.60 -9.96
C THR A 447 -45.97 36.04 -9.91
N GLN A 448 -45.64 36.70 -11.03
CA GLN A 448 -46.07 36.50 -12.42
C GLN A 448 -44.92 36.22 -13.39
#